data_AF-A0A4Q4QYZ9-F1
#
_entry.id   AF-A0A4Q4QYZ9-F1
#
_cell.length_a   1.000
_cell.length_b   1.000
_cell.length_c   1.000
_cell.angle_alpha   90.00
_cell.angle_beta   90.00
_cell.angle_gamma   90.00
#
_symmetry.space_group_name_H-M   'P 1'
#
loop_
_entity.id
_entity.type
_entity.pdbx_description
1 polymer ?
#
loop_
_entity_poly.entity_id
_entity_poly.type
_entity_poly.pdbx_seq_one_letter_code
_entity_poly.pdbx_strand_id
1 'polypeptide(L)'
;MGPAQSRLPIAHALSKPTKKDGWLGSLRETRQGIKSTLGYSASAVPDEIPPDNIFTPIQQDDILPQIPIGRHHPVPRTGVEDDDRTTMHTNSFYANAFLGQQNQPIWTHPYSIWWGKGTLDVGMVQTWGMCISHIEEKDLVFEPGDPAKGYINPLHKQHLVLSAVELDARTTLTTDTHLPFSVNINLKPHPDAQEPKITFPAVQGMSFITAGYRGATPMIQTGGRGFVDLARPIVISPRTVKYRLKDKAGHCWIVYVNPVASLDYDATCFVRLNSNTLLGPPAFKGTIQVAKNPLGLEGEAIYDRASGAFVCEAKLTAVVPDSKGIYTFRYTKIGTSPLLMFALPHHVQSLDPEMRNQVTNLCLRTTTKGMATAIWGDKLTFIEPNLPLTMHFSPWNPTMNANAKIRYPPEVLAFIAAVAERDLRRAMTERIPQDSLYFAGKSLAKFATIVWIIKDVLSHDAIATAGLEKLKVELARYIDNAQRHPLYYDDSWKGVVSSAGFSDPGADFGNTYYNDHHLQYAYFVYTASVIGALDPAWLTQGDNKSWTNMLVKDFAESDYNGRDYPFSRSFDWWHGHSWAKGLFEAADGNDMESTGEDAFASYAVKMWGKVVGDVDMEKRGMCM
;
A
#
# COMPACT_ATOMS: atom_id res chain seq x y z
N MET A 1 -16.43 -76.52 -4.42
CA MET A 1 -17.80 -76.53 -4.97
C MET A 1 -18.23 -75.08 -5.14
N GLY A 2 -18.75 -74.70 -6.32
CA GLY A 2 -19.65 -73.54 -6.43
C GLY A 2 -21.03 -73.91 -5.86
N PRO A 3 -21.99 -72.97 -5.73
CA PRO A 3 -22.40 -72.14 -6.86
C PRO A 3 -22.48 -70.62 -6.59
N ALA A 4 -22.82 -69.88 -7.65
CA ALA A 4 -23.00 -68.42 -7.67
C ALA A 4 -24.49 -67.99 -7.59
N GLN A 5 -24.72 -66.67 -7.73
CA GLN A 5 -25.98 -65.87 -7.77
C GLN A 5 -26.25 -65.10 -6.45
N SER A 6 -26.79 -63.88 -6.40
CA SER A 6 -26.94 -62.75 -7.36
C SER A 6 -27.37 -61.49 -6.53
N ARG A 7 -27.50 -60.24 -7.00
CA ARG A 7 -27.43 -59.56 -8.32
C ARG A 7 -27.21 -58.05 -8.08
N LEU A 8 -26.61 -57.30 -9.02
CA LEU A 8 -26.77 -55.82 -9.08
C LEU A 8 -28.16 -55.47 -9.66
N PRO A 9 -28.64 -54.22 -9.49
CA PRO A 9 -28.68 -53.36 -10.68
C PRO A 9 -28.47 -51.85 -10.49
N ILE A 10 -28.05 -51.22 -11.60
CA ILE A 10 -28.20 -49.80 -12.00
C ILE A 10 -27.27 -48.76 -11.37
N ALA A 11 -26.43 -48.19 -12.24
CA ALA A 11 -25.67 -46.97 -12.01
C ALA A 11 -26.55 -45.73 -12.21
N HIS A 12 -26.34 -44.70 -11.38
CA HIS A 12 -26.66 -43.32 -11.75
C HIS A 12 -25.41 -42.62 -12.27
N ALA A 13 -25.54 -41.97 -13.42
CA ALA A 13 -24.43 -41.31 -14.09
C ALA A 13 -23.90 -40.11 -13.28
N LEU A 14 -22.58 -40.03 -13.13
CA LEU A 14 -21.90 -38.80 -12.75
C LEU A 14 -22.05 -37.79 -13.88
N SER A 15 -22.95 -36.82 -13.72
CA SER A 15 -23.06 -35.68 -14.63
C SER A 15 -21.77 -34.85 -14.57
N LYS A 16 -21.12 -34.66 -15.71
CA LYS A 16 -19.99 -33.71 -15.84
C LYS A 16 -20.42 -32.33 -15.33
N PRO A 17 -19.59 -31.61 -14.55
CA PRO A 17 -19.90 -30.24 -14.18
C PRO A 17 -19.96 -29.38 -15.44
N THR A 18 -21.08 -28.70 -15.66
CA THR A 18 -21.18 -27.72 -16.74
C THR A 18 -20.48 -26.43 -16.30
N LYS A 19 -19.99 -25.63 -17.26
CA LYS A 19 -19.24 -24.38 -17.03
C LYS A 19 -20.03 -23.25 -16.32
N LYS A 20 -21.17 -23.52 -15.68
CA LYS A 20 -22.02 -22.54 -14.99
C LYS A 20 -22.11 -22.70 -13.47
N ASP A 21 -21.78 -23.86 -12.91
CA ASP A 21 -21.96 -24.10 -11.46
C ASP A 21 -20.77 -23.63 -10.60
N GLY A 22 -19.61 -23.35 -11.22
CA GLY A 22 -18.44 -22.80 -10.52
C GLY A 22 -18.54 -21.32 -10.14
N TRP A 23 -19.53 -20.58 -10.66
CA TRP A 23 -19.65 -19.13 -10.46
C TRP A 23 -20.60 -18.74 -9.31
N LEU A 24 -21.54 -19.62 -8.96
CA LEU A 24 -22.54 -19.37 -7.91
C LEU A 24 -22.08 -19.80 -6.49
N GLY A 25 -20.94 -20.50 -6.40
CA GLY A 25 -20.34 -20.90 -5.11
C GLY A 25 -19.68 -19.73 -4.37
N SER A 26 -18.79 -18.98 -5.04
CA SER A 26 -18.04 -17.87 -4.41
C SER A 26 -18.89 -16.63 -4.11
N LEU A 27 -19.98 -16.42 -4.86
CA LEU A 27 -20.98 -15.37 -4.59
C LEU A 27 -21.81 -15.60 -3.32
N ARG A 28 -21.72 -16.78 -2.69
CA ARG A 28 -22.51 -17.11 -1.50
C ARG A 28 -21.74 -16.93 -0.18
N GLU A 29 -20.41 -16.92 -0.22
CA GLU A 29 -19.56 -16.63 0.96
C GLU A 29 -19.28 -15.12 1.11
N THR A 30 -19.21 -14.37 0.00
CA THR A 30 -19.15 -12.89 -0.01
C THR A 30 -20.44 -12.18 0.45
N ARG A 31 -21.46 -12.92 0.91
CA ARG A 31 -22.77 -12.40 1.35
C ARG A 31 -23.09 -12.57 2.83
N GLN A 32 -22.15 -13.02 3.66
CA GLN A 32 -22.18 -12.60 5.06
C GLN A 32 -21.76 -11.13 5.10
N GLY A 33 -22.77 -10.24 5.05
CA GLY A 33 -22.53 -8.79 5.04
C GLY A 33 -21.63 -8.40 6.20
N ILE A 34 -20.63 -7.55 5.90
CA ILE A 34 -19.56 -7.14 6.79
C ILE A 34 -20.16 -6.56 8.08
N LYS A 35 -20.34 -7.43 9.08
CA LYS A 35 -20.16 -7.04 10.47
C LYS A 35 -18.68 -6.78 10.57
N SER A 36 -18.32 -5.50 10.50
CA SER A 36 -16.98 -5.02 10.84
C SER A 36 -16.54 -5.63 12.18
N THR A 37 -15.24 -5.71 12.44
CA THR A 37 -14.70 -6.16 13.75
C THR A 37 -15.22 -5.33 14.94
N LEU A 38 -15.75 -4.14 14.62
CA LEU A 38 -16.51 -3.22 15.47
C LEU A 38 -17.97 -3.62 15.79
N GLY A 39 -18.55 -4.58 15.07
CA GLY A 39 -19.94 -5.04 15.21
C GLY A 39 -20.99 -4.26 14.41
N TYR A 40 -20.58 -3.28 13.58
CA TYR A 40 -21.49 -2.48 12.75
C TYR A 40 -21.63 -3.02 11.33
N SER A 41 -22.80 -2.83 10.74
CA SER A 41 -23.01 -3.00 9.30
C SER A 41 -22.27 -1.90 8.53
N ALA A 42 -21.34 -2.30 7.67
CA ALA A 42 -20.75 -1.41 6.67
C ALA A 42 -21.74 -1.13 5.52
N SER A 43 -21.57 0.02 4.87
CA SER A 43 -22.26 0.40 3.64
C SER A 43 -21.21 0.69 2.58
N ALA A 44 -21.26 -0.04 1.47
CA ALA A 44 -20.47 0.21 0.27
C ALA A 44 -21.37 0.76 -0.83
N VAL A 45 -20.82 1.63 -1.68
CA VAL A 45 -21.38 1.85 -3.03
C VAL A 45 -21.29 0.51 -3.78
N PRO A 46 -22.27 0.12 -4.62
CA PRO A 46 -22.19 -1.13 -5.38
C PRO A 46 -20.85 -1.28 -6.11
N ASP A 47 -20.33 -2.51 -6.08
CA ASP A 47 -19.00 -2.88 -6.54
C ASP A 47 -18.93 -2.93 -8.08
N GLU A 48 -19.13 -1.77 -8.69
CA GLU A 48 -19.11 -1.55 -10.14
C GLU A 48 -17.65 -1.49 -10.62
N ILE A 49 -17.07 -2.67 -10.79
CA ILE A 49 -15.79 -2.85 -11.48
C ILE A 49 -16.02 -2.58 -12.97
N PRO A 50 -15.32 -1.60 -13.59
CA PRO A 50 -15.42 -1.36 -15.03
C PRO A 50 -15.05 -2.62 -15.84
N PRO A 51 -15.70 -2.87 -16.99
CA PRO A 51 -15.42 -4.05 -17.82
C PRO A 51 -14.01 -4.03 -18.44
N ASP A 52 -13.38 -2.86 -18.49
CA ASP A 52 -12.05 -2.55 -19.01
C ASP A 52 -11.03 -2.17 -17.90
N ASN A 53 -11.32 -2.58 -16.66
CA ASN A 53 -10.46 -2.35 -15.50
C ASN A 53 -9.10 -3.05 -15.62
N ILE A 54 -8.00 -2.31 -15.49
CA ILE A 54 -6.62 -2.78 -15.70
C ILE A 54 -6.01 -3.54 -14.51
N PHE A 55 -6.78 -3.70 -13.43
CA PHE A 55 -6.42 -4.55 -12.29
C PHE A 55 -7.00 -5.95 -12.50
N THR A 56 -6.32 -6.70 -13.36
CA THR A 56 -6.59 -8.11 -13.71
C THR A 56 -5.40 -9.00 -13.30
N PRO A 57 -5.61 -10.29 -12.96
CA PRO A 57 -4.50 -11.15 -12.50
C PRO A 57 -3.44 -11.38 -13.60
N ILE A 58 -2.17 -11.17 -13.27
CA ILE A 58 -1.03 -11.27 -14.22
C ILE A 58 -0.88 -12.70 -14.78
N GLN A 59 -0.96 -13.67 -13.88
CA GLN A 59 -0.96 -15.09 -14.17
C GLN A 59 -1.57 -15.84 -12.99
N GLN A 60 -2.01 -17.07 -13.22
CA GLN A 60 -2.51 -17.95 -12.17
C GLN A 60 -1.51 -18.03 -10.99
N ASP A 61 -2.04 -18.12 -9.78
CA ASP A 61 -1.28 -18.36 -8.56
C ASP A 61 -0.69 -19.77 -8.54
N ASP A 62 0.59 -19.83 -8.87
CA ASP A 62 1.45 -21.01 -8.79
C ASP A 62 2.89 -20.56 -8.46
N ILE A 63 3.56 -21.27 -7.55
CA ILE A 63 4.95 -20.99 -7.18
C ILE A 63 5.84 -21.94 -7.99
N LEU A 64 6.79 -21.36 -8.73
CA LEU A 64 7.60 -22.11 -9.68
C LEU A 64 8.43 -23.21 -9.00
N PRO A 65 8.51 -24.44 -9.54
CA PRO A 65 9.14 -25.59 -8.86
C PRO A 65 10.60 -25.41 -8.45
N GLN A 66 11.35 -24.52 -9.11
CA GLN A 66 12.74 -24.15 -8.80
C GLN A 66 12.88 -23.12 -7.67
N ILE A 67 11.78 -22.54 -7.18
CA ILE A 67 11.75 -21.57 -6.09
C ILE A 67 11.29 -22.30 -4.81
N PRO A 68 12.19 -22.57 -3.85
CA PRO A 68 11.82 -23.29 -2.64
C PRO A 68 10.89 -22.44 -1.75
N ILE A 69 9.88 -23.09 -1.16
CA ILE A 69 8.91 -22.44 -0.27
C ILE A 69 9.36 -22.56 1.18
N GLY A 70 9.28 -21.45 1.94
CA GLY A 70 9.62 -21.38 3.36
C GLY A 70 8.57 -20.66 4.21
N ARG A 71 8.56 -20.95 5.51
CA ARG A 71 7.80 -20.23 6.57
C ARG A 71 8.72 -19.79 7.71
N HIS A 72 9.96 -19.44 7.37
CA HIS A 72 11.04 -19.15 8.32
C HIS A 72 11.64 -17.76 8.10
N HIS A 73 10.80 -16.81 7.65
CA HIS A 73 11.19 -15.41 7.51
C HIS A 73 11.68 -14.83 8.85
N PRO A 74 12.81 -14.11 8.90
CA PRO A 74 13.38 -13.64 10.17
C PRO A 74 12.49 -12.67 10.97
N VAL A 75 11.67 -11.87 10.28
CA VAL A 75 10.73 -10.93 10.90
C VAL A 75 9.40 -11.62 11.22
N PRO A 76 8.95 -11.63 12.50
CA PRO A 76 7.66 -12.20 12.91
C PRO A 76 6.48 -11.28 12.59
N ARG A 77 5.32 -11.88 12.27
CA ARG A 77 4.03 -11.21 12.09
C ARG A 77 3.41 -10.78 13.44
N THR A 78 4.07 -9.84 14.14
CA THR A 78 3.75 -9.50 15.53
C THR A 78 2.35 -8.89 15.65
N GLY A 79 1.47 -9.55 16.40
CA GLY A 79 0.10 -9.06 16.66
C GLY A 79 -0.87 -9.20 15.50
N VAL A 80 -0.49 -9.82 14.38
CA VAL A 80 -1.39 -10.02 13.23
C VAL A 80 -2.43 -11.10 13.54
N GLU A 81 -3.72 -10.80 13.33
CA GLU A 81 -4.84 -11.72 13.56
C GLU A 81 -5.46 -12.28 12.25
N ASP A 82 -5.00 -11.82 11.08
CA ASP A 82 -5.46 -12.31 9.78
C ASP A 82 -4.92 -13.71 9.45
N ASP A 83 -5.73 -14.51 8.76
CA ASP A 83 -5.40 -15.89 8.35
C ASP A 83 -4.10 -15.96 7.53
N ASP A 84 -3.37 -17.07 7.67
CA ASP A 84 -2.12 -17.37 6.97
C ASP A 84 -2.28 -17.50 5.44
N ARG A 85 -3.52 -17.46 4.94
CA ARG A 85 -3.84 -17.50 3.51
C ARG A 85 -4.00 -16.11 2.90
N THR A 86 -4.17 -15.08 3.72
CA THR A 86 -4.30 -13.69 3.27
C THR A 86 -2.92 -13.13 2.95
N THR A 87 -2.80 -12.43 1.82
CA THR A 87 -1.57 -11.72 1.44
C THR A 87 -1.40 -10.45 2.27
N MET A 88 -0.16 -10.14 2.65
CA MET A 88 0.14 -8.99 3.52
C MET A 88 1.05 -7.98 2.84
N HIS A 89 0.71 -6.69 2.98
CA HIS A 89 1.49 -5.60 2.40
C HIS A 89 2.67 -5.23 3.29
N THR A 90 3.87 -5.58 2.84
CA THR A 90 5.15 -5.40 3.54
C THR A 90 5.70 -3.98 3.48
N ASN A 91 5.35 -3.20 2.44
CA ASN A 91 5.85 -1.84 2.18
C ASN A 91 4.72 -0.80 2.37
N SER A 92 3.82 -1.06 3.32
CA SER A 92 2.58 -0.31 3.57
C SER A 92 2.75 0.79 4.63
N PHE A 93 1.91 1.83 4.58
CA PHE A 93 1.97 2.96 5.54
C PHE A 93 1.76 2.55 7.02
N TYR A 94 1.20 1.35 7.25
CA TYR A 94 0.87 0.81 8.55
C TYR A 94 1.83 -0.26 9.06
N ALA A 95 2.93 -0.57 8.37
CA ALA A 95 3.82 -1.67 8.74
C ALA A 95 4.35 -1.59 10.19
N ASN A 96 4.58 -0.37 10.70
CA ASN A 96 4.92 -0.10 12.10
C ASN A 96 3.90 -0.64 13.13
N ALA A 97 2.68 -1.03 12.74
CA ALA A 97 1.70 -1.66 13.62
C ALA A 97 2.04 -3.12 13.99
N PHE A 98 2.83 -3.82 13.16
CA PHE A 98 3.20 -5.23 13.37
C PHE A 98 4.72 -5.47 13.37
N LEU A 99 5.51 -4.40 13.29
CA LEU A 99 6.97 -4.43 13.34
C LEU A 99 7.50 -4.02 14.71
N GLY A 100 8.66 -4.57 15.07
CA GLY A 100 9.48 -4.14 16.21
C GLY A 100 8.72 -4.03 17.53
N GLN A 101 8.66 -2.82 18.08
CA GLN A 101 7.97 -2.51 19.34
C GLN A 101 6.52 -2.06 19.16
N GLN A 102 6.01 -1.95 17.93
CA GLN A 102 4.65 -1.49 17.60
C GLN A 102 4.31 -0.08 18.15
N ASN A 103 5.32 0.73 18.51
CA ASN A 103 5.16 2.05 19.12
C ASN A 103 5.67 3.20 18.23
N GLN A 104 6.04 2.92 16.97
CA GLN A 104 6.38 3.94 15.99
C GLN A 104 5.14 4.56 15.32
N PRO A 105 5.24 5.80 14.81
CA PRO A 105 4.17 6.44 14.04
C PRO A 105 3.71 5.67 12.80
N ILE A 106 2.40 5.68 12.60
CA ILE A 106 1.69 5.24 11.40
C ILE A 106 1.13 6.49 10.73
N TRP A 107 1.45 6.66 9.44
CA TRP A 107 1.19 7.90 8.71
C TRP A 107 0.01 7.69 7.74
N THR A 108 -1.22 7.92 8.24
CA THR A 108 -2.43 7.90 7.38
C THR A 108 -2.55 9.15 6.51
N HIS A 109 -1.97 10.26 6.98
CA HIS A 109 -2.10 11.64 6.47
C HIS A 109 -3.54 12.18 6.43
N PRO A 110 -3.76 13.47 6.75
CA PRO A 110 -2.79 14.44 7.29
C PRO A 110 -2.39 14.13 8.75
N TYR A 111 -3.04 13.16 9.38
CA TYR A 111 -2.75 12.71 10.75
C TYR A 111 -1.65 11.64 10.81
N SER A 112 -1.11 11.46 12.01
CA SER A 112 -0.42 10.24 12.41
C SER A 112 -0.97 9.70 13.73
N ILE A 113 -0.86 8.39 13.90
CA ILE A 113 -1.24 7.68 15.12
C ILE A 113 -0.09 6.78 15.58
N TRP A 114 0.07 6.59 16.89
CA TRP A 114 1.09 5.71 17.47
C TRP A 114 0.65 5.17 18.83
N TRP A 115 1.03 3.94 19.16
CA TRP A 115 0.67 3.32 20.42
C TRP A 115 1.52 3.84 21.57
N GLY A 116 0.89 4.40 22.60
CA GLY A 116 1.60 4.98 23.75
C GLY A 116 2.49 3.99 24.50
N LYS A 117 2.09 2.71 24.59
CA LYS A 117 2.83 1.59 25.22
C LYS A 117 3.42 1.90 26.63
N GLY A 118 2.82 2.83 27.38
CA GLY A 118 3.31 3.25 28.69
C GLY A 118 4.51 4.22 28.66
N THR A 119 4.90 4.70 27.48
CA THR A 119 5.99 5.68 27.28
C THR A 119 5.69 6.99 28.03
N LEU A 120 6.72 7.59 28.61
CA LEU A 120 6.61 8.84 29.38
C LEU A 120 7.83 9.74 29.15
N ASP A 121 7.69 10.68 28.23
CA ASP A 121 8.68 11.73 27.95
C ASP A 121 8.21 13.12 28.43
N VAL A 122 9.12 14.08 28.40
CA VAL A 122 8.87 15.47 28.81
C VAL A 122 7.70 16.07 28.01
N GLY A 123 6.63 16.42 28.72
CA GLY A 123 5.44 17.01 28.12
C GLY A 123 4.44 16.00 27.55
N MET A 124 4.60 14.69 27.81
CA MET A 124 3.60 13.66 27.57
C MET A 124 2.83 13.29 28.84
N VAL A 125 1.75 12.55 28.69
CA VAL A 125 1.11 11.75 29.75
C VAL A 125 1.37 10.27 29.48
N GLN A 126 1.65 9.50 30.54
CA GLN A 126 1.77 8.05 30.44
C GLN A 126 0.43 7.45 30.01
N THR A 127 0.43 6.63 28.96
CA THR A 127 -0.77 6.01 28.42
C THR A 127 -0.49 4.73 27.65
N TRP A 128 -1.46 3.82 27.66
CA TRP A 128 -1.48 2.60 26.83
C TRP A 128 -2.48 2.70 25.67
N GLY A 129 -3.10 3.87 25.48
CA GLY A 129 -3.99 4.17 24.36
C GLY A 129 -3.26 4.55 23.07
N MET A 130 -4.05 4.91 22.06
CA MET A 130 -3.57 5.41 20.77
C MET A 130 -3.37 6.92 20.84
N CYS A 131 -2.13 7.36 20.69
CA CYS A 131 -1.76 8.77 20.59
C CYS A 131 -2.00 9.28 19.17
N ILE A 132 -2.43 10.54 19.05
CA ILE A 132 -2.86 11.17 17.79
C ILE A 132 -2.10 12.47 17.59
N SER A 133 -1.67 12.73 16.35
CA SER A 133 -0.96 13.94 15.97
C SER A 133 -1.27 14.49 14.60
N HIS A 134 -1.00 15.78 14.46
CA HIS A 134 -0.98 16.55 13.22
C HIS A 134 0.13 17.61 13.36
N ILE A 135 1.13 17.58 12.47
CA ILE A 135 2.33 18.45 12.57
C ILE A 135 2.14 19.70 11.69
N GLU A 136 2.23 20.87 12.31
CA GLU A 136 2.15 22.16 11.60
C GLU A 136 3.53 22.63 11.12
N GLU A 137 3.55 23.60 10.20
CA GLU A 137 4.80 24.16 9.67
C GLU A 137 5.68 24.80 10.76
N LYS A 138 5.04 25.43 11.76
CA LYS A 138 5.71 26.00 12.95
C LYS A 138 6.45 24.97 13.81
N ASP A 139 6.12 23.68 13.67
CA ASP A 139 6.69 22.60 14.47
C ASP A 139 7.95 22.01 13.80
N LEU A 140 8.25 22.38 12.55
CA LEU A 140 9.36 21.83 11.78
C LEU A 140 10.73 22.26 12.33
N VAL A 141 11.67 21.33 12.31
CA VAL A 141 13.08 21.59 12.63
C VAL A 141 13.89 21.50 11.34
N PHE A 142 14.40 22.63 10.86
CA PHE A 142 15.21 22.70 9.64
C PHE A 142 16.68 22.37 9.92
N GLU A 143 17.32 21.66 9.00
CA GLU A 143 18.74 21.37 9.04
C GLU A 143 19.59 22.59 8.63
N PRO A 144 20.85 22.71 9.11
CA PRO A 144 21.73 23.82 8.74
C PRO A 144 22.02 23.89 7.23
N GLY A 145 21.70 25.04 6.62
CA GLY A 145 21.99 25.39 5.23
C GLY A 145 21.23 26.63 4.78
N ASP A 146 21.62 27.22 3.65
CA ASP A 146 20.81 28.18 2.91
C ASP A 146 20.87 27.83 1.39
N PRO A 147 19.80 27.22 0.83
CA PRO A 147 18.61 26.72 1.53
C PRO A 147 18.94 25.59 2.52
N ALA A 148 18.02 25.33 3.47
CA ALA A 148 18.13 24.22 4.41
C ALA A 148 18.25 22.87 3.67
N LYS A 149 19.13 21.98 4.16
CA LYS A 149 19.40 20.68 3.52
C LYS A 149 18.27 19.67 3.65
N GLY A 150 17.48 19.79 4.71
CA GLY A 150 16.36 18.94 5.05
C GLY A 150 15.54 19.57 6.18
N TYR A 151 14.44 18.90 6.55
CA TYR A 151 13.65 19.27 7.72
C TYR A 151 13.05 18.02 8.36
N ILE A 152 12.88 18.07 9.68
CA ILE A 152 12.33 16.99 10.49
C ILE A 152 10.92 17.38 10.94
N ASN A 153 9.96 16.46 10.78
CA ASN A 153 8.66 16.54 11.43
C ASN A 153 8.80 15.91 12.82
N PRO A 154 8.52 16.62 13.94
CA PRO A 154 8.70 16.05 15.26
C PRO A 154 7.88 14.77 15.50
N LEU A 155 8.58 13.70 15.85
CA LEU A 155 8.02 12.39 16.14
C LEU A 155 7.30 12.36 17.50
N HIS A 156 6.50 11.30 17.72
CA HIS A 156 5.82 10.97 18.99
C HIS A 156 5.06 12.13 19.67
N LYS A 157 4.61 13.15 18.92
CA LYS A 157 3.76 14.20 19.48
C LYS A 157 2.44 13.59 19.99
N GLN A 158 1.96 14.09 21.12
CA GLN A 158 0.77 13.60 21.82
C GLN A 158 -0.26 14.73 21.94
N HIS A 159 -0.91 15.08 20.82
CA HIS A 159 -1.90 16.16 20.81
C HIS A 159 -3.20 15.71 21.48
N LEU A 160 -3.72 14.56 21.06
CA LEU A 160 -4.79 13.83 21.72
C LEU A 160 -4.37 12.37 21.96
N VAL A 161 -5.06 11.71 22.88
CA VAL A 161 -4.99 10.25 23.07
C VAL A 161 -6.41 9.72 23.21
N LEU A 162 -6.69 8.60 22.55
CA LEU A 162 -7.89 7.80 22.78
C LEU A 162 -7.47 6.49 23.45
N SER A 163 -7.91 6.31 24.70
CA SER A 163 -7.53 5.22 25.60
C SER A 163 -8.76 4.68 26.34
N ALA A 164 -8.58 3.70 27.22
CA ALA A 164 -9.59 3.28 28.17
C ALA A 164 -8.98 2.94 29.54
N VAL A 165 -9.79 2.96 30.59
CA VAL A 165 -9.36 2.66 31.98
C VAL A 165 -8.78 1.25 32.10
N GLU A 166 -9.24 0.32 31.27
CA GLU A 166 -8.84 -1.08 31.27
C GLU A 166 -7.50 -1.35 30.57
N LEU A 167 -6.83 -0.33 30.00
CA LEU A 167 -5.53 -0.48 29.33
C LEU A 167 -4.37 -0.21 30.31
N ASP A 168 -3.61 -1.25 30.64
CA ASP A 168 -2.41 -1.20 31.51
C ASP A 168 -1.15 -1.77 30.82
N ALA A 169 -0.08 -2.03 31.58
CA ALA A 169 1.18 -2.58 31.07
C ALA A 169 1.08 -3.96 30.38
N ARG A 170 -0.05 -4.67 30.49
CA ARG A 170 -0.35 -5.92 29.77
C ARG A 170 -1.06 -5.69 28.43
N THR A 171 -1.41 -4.44 28.11
CA THR A 171 -2.08 -4.07 26.86
C THR A 171 -1.29 -4.61 25.67
N THR A 172 -1.98 -5.19 24.71
CA THR A 172 -1.41 -5.62 23.44
C THR A 172 -2.06 -4.88 22.28
N LEU A 173 -1.23 -4.51 21.30
CA LEU A 173 -1.68 -4.07 19.99
C LEU A 173 -1.76 -5.27 19.04
N THR A 174 -2.91 -5.45 18.40
CA THR A 174 -3.11 -6.43 17.32
C THR A 174 -3.60 -5.74 16.06
N THR A 175 -3.47 -6.38 14.90
CA THR A 175 -3.97 -5.87 13.61
C THR A 175 -4.77 -6.92 12.85
N ASP A 176 -5.83 -6.48 12.19
CA ASP A 176 -6.69 -7.32 11.34
C ASP A 176 -7.16 -6.55 10.09
N THR A 177 -7.70 -7.26 9.11
CA THR A 177 -8.21 -6.69 7.86
C THR A 177 -7.14 -5.86 7.12
N HIS A 178 -5.96 -6.45 6.90
CA HIS A 178 -4.89 -5.79 6.13
C HIS A 178 -5.29 -5.72 4.65
N LEU A 179 -5.39 -4.50 4.13
CA LEU A 179 -5.76 -4.19 2.74
C LEU A 179 -4.78 -3.15 2.17
N PRO A 180 -4.75 -2.88 0.85
CA PRO A 180 -3.73 -2.02 0.25
C PRO A 180 -3.69 -0.60 0.84
N PHE A 181 -4.86 -0.05 1.20
CA PHE A 181 -5.02 1.35 1.65
C PHE A 181 -5.56 1.47 3.08
N SER A 182 -5.71 0.36 3.81
CA SER A 182 -6.33 0.34 5.14
C SER A 182 -5.95 -0.86 6.00
N VAL A 183 -6.05 -0.70 7.33
CA VAL A 183 -5.94 -1.79 8.32
C VAL A 183 -6.76 -1.44 9.56
N ASN A 184 -7.26 -2.43 10.30
CA ASN A 184 -7.76 -2.22 11.66
C ASN A 184 -6.63 -2.41 12.67
N ILE A 185 -6.41 -1.42 13.52
CA ILE A 185 -5.48 -1.50 14.65
C ILE A 185 -6.28 -1.65 15.93
N ASN A 186 -5.92 -2.61 16.77
CA ASN A 186 -6.69 -3.05 17.92
C ASN A 186 -5.90 -2.88 19.20
N LEU A 187 -6.51 -2.32 20.25
CA LEU A 187 -5.97 -2.32 21.61
C LEU A 187 -6.83 -3.21 22.51
N LYS A 188 -6.18 -4.17 23.17
CA LYS A 188 -6.76 -5.14 24.11
C LYS A 188 -6.05 -5.06 25.46
N PRO A 189 -6.74 -5.15 26.62
CA PRO A 189 -6.11 -5.17 27.95
C PRO A 189 -5.05 -6.24 28.18
N HIS A 190 -5.17 -7.38 27.50
CA HIS A 190 -4.23 -8.51 27.51
C HIS A 190 -4.46 -9.36 26.24
N PRO A 191 -3.53 -10.25 25.84
CA PRO A 191 -3.58 -10.97 24.55
C PRO A 191 -4.92 -11.68 24.29
N ASP A 192 -5.42 -12.43 25.28
CA ASP A 192 -6.62 -13.25 25.17
C ASP A 192 -7.94 -12.47 25.25
N ALA A 193 -7.90 -11.16 25.51
CA ALA A 193 -9.11 -10.36 25.71
C ALA A 193 -9.92 -10.19 24.42
N GLN A 194 -11.21 -10.55 24.47
CA GLN A 194 -12.17 -10.34 23.37
C GLN A 194 -12.96 -9.05 23.55
N GLU A 195 -13.39 -8.75 24.78
CA GLU A 195 -13.85 -7.45 25.26
C GLU A 195 -13.29 -7.21 26.68
N PRO A 196 -12.99 -5.96 27.08
CA PRO A 196 -13.10 -4.75 26.27
C PRO A 196 -12.05 -4.66 25.17
N LYS A 197 -12.44 -4.10 24.02
CA LYS A 197 -11.56 -3.88 22.84
C LYS A 197 -11.79 -2.47 22.31
N ILE A 198 -10.72 -1.79 21.91
CA ILE A 198 -10.78 -0.57 21.09
C ILE A 198 -10.21 -0.90 19.71
N THR A 199 -10.91 -0.53 18.64
CA THR A 199 -10.45 -0.71 17.26
C THR A 199 -10.39 0.62 16.53
N PHE A 200 -9.30 0.85 15.81
CA PHE A 200 -8.98 2.04 15.03
C PHE A 200 -8.86 1.62 13.56
N PRO A 201 -9.89 1.83 12.72
CA PRO A 201 -9.77 1.70 11.28
C PRO A 201 -8.84 2.82 10.77
N ALA A 202 -7.64 2.45 10.37
CA ALA A 202 -6.66 3.36 9.80
C ALA A 202 -6.77 3.28 8.28
N VAL A 203 -7.08 4.42 7.65
CA VAL A 203 -7.23 4.53 6.19
C VAL A 203 -6.50 5.79 5.73
N GLN A 204 -5.81 5.70 4.59
CA GLN A 204 -5.14 6.86 4.02
C GLN A 204 -6.13 7.98 3.68
N GLY A 205 -5.80 9.21 4.06
CA GLY A 205 -6.68 10.37 3.86
C GLY A 205 -7.93 10.43 4.74
N MET A 206 -8.04 9.61 5.81
CA MET A 206 -9.21 9.66 6.69
C MET A 206 -9.42 11.04 7.34
N SER A 207 -10.64 11.57 7.28
CA SER A 207 -10.99 12.89 7.86
C SER A 207 -11.09 12.90 9.38
N PHE A 208 -11.45 11.77 9.98
CA PHE A 208 -11.51 11.53 11.41
C PHE A 208 -10.55 10.40 11.79
N ILE A 209 -9.81 10.54 12.89
CA ILE A 209 -9.33 9.38 13.62
C ILE A 209 -10.55 8.82 14.37
N THR A 210 -10.92 7.57 14.10
CA THR A 210 -12.08 6.92 14.72
C THR A 210 -11.62 5.79 15.65
N ALA A 211 -12.05 5.84 16.91
CA ALA A 211 -11.90 4.76 17.87
C ALA A 211 -13.27 4.13 18.14
N GLY A 212 -13.46 2.87 17.76
CA GLY A 212 -14.65 2.10 18.08
C GLY A 212 -14.46 1.28 19.35
N TYR A 213 -15.33 1.50 20.33
CA TYR A 213 -15.25 0.90 21.65
C TYR A 213 -16.25 -0.23 21.78
N ARG A 214 -15.78 -1.38 22.28
CA ARG A 214 -16.60 -2.54 22.63
C ARG A 214 -16.49 -2.83 24.13
N GLY A 215 -17.28 -2.12 24.92
CA GLY A 215 -17.45 -2.39 26.36
C GLY A 215 -16.34 -1.86 27.26
N ALA A 216 -15.49 -0.95 26.79
CA ALA A 216 -14.44 -0.31 27.60
C ALA A 216 -14.94 1.00 28.24
N THR A 217 -14.19 1.55 29.18
CA THR A 217 -14.45 2.84 29.84
C THR A 217 -13.57 3.93 29.19
N PRO A 218 -14.07 4.77 28.27
CA PRO A 218 -13.22 5.60 27.43
C PRO A 218 -12.48 6.69 28.20
N MET A 219 -11.26 7.00 27.77
CA MET A 219 -10.47 8.13 28.25
C MET A 219 -10.01 8.95 27.04
N ILE A 220 -10.37 10.23 27.01
CA ILE A 220 -9.85 11.20 26.03
C ILE A 220 -8.81 12.05 26.75
N GLN A 221 -7.56 11.98 26.30
CA GLN A 221 -6.45 12.67 26.95
C GLN A 221 -5.79 13.70 26.03
N THR A 222 -5.07 14.64 26.62
CA THR A 222 -4.10 15.54 25.97
C THR A 222 -2.71 15.26 26.53
N GLY A 223 -1.67 15.60 25.77
CA GLY A 223 -0.29 15.63 26.28
C GLY A 223 -0.15 16.54 27.51
N GLY A 224 1.02 16.49 28.16
CA GLY A 224 1.29 16.99 29.51
C GLY A 224 0.87 18.43 29.84
N ARG A 225 0.71 19.32 28.84
CA ARG A 225 0.19 20.68 29.05
C ARG A 225 -1.30 20.73 29.45
N GLY A 226 -2.09 19.75 29.01
CA GLY A 226 -3.51 19.60 29.32
C GLY A 226 -4.47 20.43 28.46
N PHE A 227 -5.75 20.32 28.76
CA PHE A 227 -6.83 21.12 28.17
C PHE A 227 -6.83 22.54 28.71
N VAL A 228 -7.29 23.51 27.91
CA VAL A 228 -7.68 24.85 28.39
C VAL A 228 -8.90 24.68 29.30
N ASP A 229 -10.07 24.51 28.70
CA ASP A 229 -11.34 24.24 29.37
C ASP A 229 -12.20 23.25 28.55
N LEU A 230 -13.12 22.59 29.24
CA LEU A 230 -14.10 21.71 28.61
C LEU A 230 -15.35 22.52 28.26
N ALA A 231 -15.62 22.71 26.96
CA ALA A 231 -16.90 23.23 26.52
C ALA A 231 -18.03 22.26 26.87
N ARG A 232 -19.23 22.78 27.17
CA ARG A 232 -20.41 21.93 27.41
C ARG A 232 -20.69 21.05 26.17
N PRO A 233 -21.15 19.80 26.36
CA PRO A 233 -21.56 18.94 25.26
C PRO A 233 -22.65 19.59 24.41
N ILE A 234 -22.58 19.39 23.09
CA ILE A 234 -23.56 19.87 22.13
C ILE A 234 -24.18 18.64 21.46
N VAL A 235 -25.47 18.40 21.69
CA VAL A 235 -26.21 17.32 21.02
C VAL A 235 -26.46 17.75 19.56
N ILE A 236 -25.89 17.01 18.60
CA ILE A 236 -26.03 17.27 17.15
C ILE A 236 -27.11 16.38 16.55
N SER A 237 -27.23 15.15 17.05
CA SER A 237 -28.32 14.23 16.74
C SER A 237 -28.66 13.41 17.99
N PRO A 238 -29.80 12.69 18.02
CA PRO A 238 -30.12 11.77 19.12
C PRO A 238 -29.07 10.68 19.40
N ARG A 239 -28.10 10.48 18.49
CA ARG A 239 -27.01 9.50 18.61
C ARG A 239 -25.62 10.10 18.38
N THR A 240 -25.48 11.43 18.46
CA THR A 240 -24.20 12.13 18.25
C THR A 240 -24.08 13.32 19.19
N VAL A 241 -23.11 13.25 20.11
CA VAL A 241 -22.76 14.34 21.02
C VAL A 241 -21.38 14.88 20.67
N LYS A 242 -21.31 16.19 20.41
CA LYS A 242 -20.10 16.92 20.05
C LYS A 242 -19.46 17.59 21.27
N TYR A 243 -18.14 17.53 21.35
CA TYR A 243 -17.32 18.32 22.26
C TYR A 243 -16.32 19.14 21.45
N ARG A 244 -16.16 20.41 21.81
CA ARG A 244 -15.08 21.28 21.31
C ARG A 244 -13.94 21.21 22.32
N LEU A 245 -12.77 20.73 21.91
CA LEU A 245 -11.59 20.63 22.76
C LEU A 245 -10.51 21.60 22.27
N LYS A 246 -9.87 22.29 23.21
CA LYS A 246 -8.69 23.11 22.93
C LYS A 246 -7.57 22.73 23.89
N ASP A 247 -6.43 22.32 23.35
CA ASP A 247 -5.24 22.06 24.17
C ASP A 247 -4.58 23.40 24.58
N LYS A 248 -3.75 23.38 25.63
CA LYS A 248 -2.99 24.58 26.04
C LYS A 248 -1.86 24.98 25.08
N ALA A 249 -1.65 24.24 23.98
CA ALA A 249 -0.78 24.66 22.88
C ALA A 249 -1.54 25.51 21.83
N GLY A 250 -2.87 25.60 21.95
CA GLY A 250 -3.74 26.40 21.10
C GLY A 250 -4.47 25.62 20.02
N HIS A 251 -4.23 24.31 19.87
CA HIS A 251 -4.85 23.51 18.81
C HIS A 251 -6.31 23.22 19.13
N CYS A 252 -7.18 23.50 18.15
CA CYS A 252 -8.61 23.26 18.22
C CYS A 252 -8.95 21.89 17.61
N TRP A 253 -9.69 21.08 18.37
CA TRP A 253 -10.15 19.76 17.98
C TRP A 253 -11.66 19.66 18.19
N ILE A 254 -12.31 18.86 17.36
CA ILE A 254 -13.70 18.46 17.57
C ILE A 254 -13.72 16.95 17.84
N VAL A 255 -14.52 16.56 18.84
CA VAL A 255 -14.81 15.17 19.17
C VAL A 255 -16.29 14.91 18.97
N TYR A 256 -16.63 13.81 18.30
CA TYR A 256 -18.00 13.29 18.23
C TYR A 256 -18.05 11.94 18.94
N VAL A 257 -18.94 11.80 19.93
CA VAL A 257 -19.25 10.54 20.59
C VAL A 257 -20.56 10.02 20.03
N ASN A 258 -20.51 8.83 19.43
CA ASN A 258 -21.62 8.18 18.76
C ASN A 258 -21.94 6.84 19.46
N PRO A 259 -22.78 6.82 20.52
CA PRO A 259 -23.21 5.58 21.17
C PRO A 259 -23.99 4.66 20.21
N VAL A 260 -23.95 3.34 20.47
CA VAL A 260 -24.82 2.40 19.76
C VAL A 260 -26.29 2.63 20.10
N ALA A 261 -27.18 2.31 19.16
CA ALA A 261 -28.61 2.57 19.30
C ALA A 261 -29.31 1.88 20.49
N SER A 262 -28.69 0.84 21.05
CA SER A 262 -29.18 0.11 22.23
C SER A 262 -28.59 0.59 23.56
N LEU A 263 -27.74 1.62 23.55
CA LEU A 263 -27.14 2.20 24.74
C LEU A 263 -27.88 3.49 25.09
N ASP A 264 -28.51 3.54 26.26
CA ASP A 264 -28.98 4.80 26.83
C ASP A 264 -27.75 5.65 27.24
N TYR A 265 -27.66 6.88 26.74
CA TYR A 265 -26.45 7.68 26.79
C TYR A 265 -26.74 9.14 27.14
N ASP A 266 -26.31 9.53 28.33
CA ASP A 266 -26.34 10.92 28.79
C ASP A 266 -25.20 11.72 28.15
N ALA A 267 -25.53 12.82 27.47
CA ALA A 267 -24.56 13.73 26.86
C ALA A 267 -23.56 14.34 27.87
N THR A 268 -23.86 14.32 29.17
CA THR A 268 -23.02 14.86 30.25
C THR A 268 -22.11 13.83 30.93
N CYS A 269 -22.15 12.56 30.51
CA CYS A 269 -21.40 11.48 31.16
C CYS A 269 -19.86 11.59 31.04
N PHE A 270 -19.33 12.41 30.12
CA PHE A 270 -17.90 12.71 30.08
C PHE A 270 -17.52 13.77 31.11
N VAL A 271 -16.76 13.36 32.13
CA VAL A 271 -16.32 14.21 33.23
C VAL A 271 -14.83 14.51 33.17
N ARG A 272 -14.42 15.72 33.57
CA ARG A 272 -13.00 16.10 33.65
C ARG A 272 -12.38 15.47 34.90
N LEU A 273 -11.58 14.42 34.71
CA LEU A 273 -10.89 13.71 35.81
C LEU A 273 -9.69 14.51 36.33
N ASN A 274 -8.94 15.15 35.43
CA ASN A 274 -7.78 16.00 35.77
C ASN A 274 -7.51 17.03 34.66
N SER A 275 -6.38 17.74 34.71
CA SER A 275 -5.99 18.74 33.72
C SER A 275 -5.85 18.18 32.29
N ASN A 276 -5.58 16.88 32.14
CA ASN A 276 -5.19 16.23 30.90
C ASN A 276 -6.16 15.14 30.45
N THR A 277 -7.14 14.74 31.26
CA THR A 277 -8.00 13.57 31.04
C THR A 277 -9.48 13.87 31.21
N LEU A 278 -10.26 13.50 30.20
CA LEU A 278 -11.72 13.33 30.28
C LEU A 278 -12.03 11.84 30.40
N LEU A 279 -12.86 11.47 31.37
CA LEU A 279 -13.32 10.12 31.63
C LEU A 279 -14.76 9.97 31.13
N GLY A 280 -14.99 8.98 30.25
CA GLY A 280 -16.30 8.61 29.74
C GLY A 280 -17.04 7.60 30.63
N PRO A 281 -18.24 7.16 30.22
CA PRO A 281 -19.03 6.21 30.98
C PRO A 281 -18.42 4.79 30.91
N PRO A 282 -18.62 3.96 31.94
CA PRO A 282 -18.17 2.57 31.92
C PRO A 282 -18.96 1.75 30.90
N ALA A 283 -18.33 0.66 30.42
CA ALA A 283 -18.92 -0.27 29.45
C ALA A 283 -19.45 0.37 28.15
N PHE A 284 -18.85 1.48 27.70
CA PHE A 284 -19.26 2.22 26.52
C PHE A 284 -19.19 1.34 25.26
N LYS A 285 -20.26 1.41 24.45
CA LYS A 285 -20.36 0.79 23.13
C LYS A 285 -20.75 1.88 22.14
N GLY A 286 -19.90 2.12 21.15
CA GLY A 286 -20.05 3.25 20.22
C GLY A 286 -18.74 3.59 19.52
N THR A 287 -18.70 4.71 18.82
CA THR A 287 -17.45 5.29 18.29
C THR A 287 -17.16 6.65 18.90
N ILE A 288 -15.88 6.98 19.03
CA ILE A 288 -15.39 8.33 19.32
C ILE A 288 -14.56 8.75 18.11
N GLN A 289 -14.99 9.79 17.43
CA GLN A 289 -14.32 10.36 16.26
C GLN A 289 -13.66 11.66 16.68
N VAL A 290 -12.41 11.88 16.29
CA VAL A 290 -11.70 13.14 16.54
C VAL A 290 -11.09 13.70 15.27
N ALA A 291 -11.18 15.02 15.11
CA ALA A 291 -10.58 15.74 14.00
C ALA A 291 -10.05 17.11 14.42
N LYS A 292 -8.99 17.56 13.75
CA LYS A 292 -8.43 18.89 13.95
C LYS A 292 -9.24 19.92 13.16
N ASN A 293 -9.59 21.02 13.81
CA ASN A 293 -10.40 22.09 13.22
C ASN A 293 -9.65 23.43 13.23
N PRO A 294 -8.94 23.77 12.14
CA PRO A 294 -8.28 25.07 12.00
C PRO A 294 -9.23 26.21 11.61
N LEU A 295 -10.44 25.91 11.11
CA LEU A 295 -11.37 26.90 10.53
C LEU A 295 -12.49 27.37 11.49
N GLY A 296 -12.45 26.97 12.76
CA GLY A 296 -13.47 27.36 13.74
C GLY A 296 -14.88 26.92 13.31
N LEU A 297 -15.83 27.86 13.22
CA LEU A 297 -17.24 27.54 12.92
C LEU A 297 -17.45 26.96 11.51
N GLU A 298 -16.64 27.33 10.51
CA GLU A 298 -16.76 26.79 9.15
C GLU A 298 -16.35 25.31 9.10
N GLY A 299 -15.16 25.00 9.65
CA GLY A 299 -14.68 23.62 9.76
C GLY A 299 -15.58 22.77 10.65
N GLU A 300 -16.18 23.35 11.68
CA GLU A 300 -17.18 22.68 12.52
C GLU A 300 -18.44 22.30 11.73
N ALA A 301 -18.96 23.19 10.88
CA ALA A 301 -20.12 22.86 10.03
C ALA A 301 -19.80 21.75 9.00
N ILE A 302 -18.55 21.71 8.49
CA ILE A 302 -18.05 20.63 7.65
C ILE A 302 -18.04 19.31 8.42
N TYR A 303 -17.38 19.26 9.59
CA TYR A 303 -17.30 18.01 10.36
C TYR A 303 -18.65 17.57 10.96
N ASP A 304 -19.54 18.48 11.33
CA ASP A 304 -20.89 18.15 11.83
C ASP A 304 -21.66 17.34 10.79
N ARG A 305 -21.57 17.74 9.51
CA ARG A 305 -22.21 17.05 8.38
C ARG A 305 -21.63 15.65 8.14
N ALA A 306 -20.34 15.44 8.40
CA ALA A 306 -19.68 14.13 8.24
C ALA A 306 -19.81 13.22 9.49
N SER A 307 -20.14 13.80 10.65
CA SER A 307 -20.15 13.10 11.93
C SER A 307 -21.05 11.85 11.95
N GLY A 308 -20.62 10.83 12.67
CA GLY A 308 -21.27 9.51 12.71
C GLY A 308 -20.96 8.61 11.51
N ALA A 309 -20.24 9.08 10.49
CA ALA A 309 -19.69 8.24 9.43
C ALA A 309 -18.16 8.27 9.37
N PHE A 310 -17.55 7.16 8.96
CA PHE A 310 -16.11 7.03 8.76
C PHE A 310 -15.79 5.96 7.72
N VAL A 311 -14.71 6.17 6.98
CA VAL A 311 -14.14 5.18 6.05
C VAL A 311 -13.52 4.01 6.83
N CYS A 312 -13.57 2.81 6.26
CA CYS A 312 -12.91 1.62 6.80
C CYS A 312 -12.08 0.85 5.76
N GLU A 313 -12.33 1.06 4.47
CA GLU A 313 -11.60 0.48 3.35
C GLU A 313 -11.66 1.42 2.15
N ALA A 314 -10.65 1.36 1.28
CA ALA A 314 -10.70 1.90 -0.06
C ALA A 314 -10.37 0.80 -1.08
N LYS A 315 -11.06 0.81 -2.22
CA LYS A 315 -10.82 -0.09 -3.35
C LYS A 315 -10.58 0.72 -4.61
N LEU A 316 -9.49 0.44 -5.31
CA LEU A 316 -9.07 1.14 -6.52
C LEU A 316 -9.52 0.38 -7.78
N THR A 317 -10.13 1.10 -8.71
CA THR A 317 -10.35 0.66 -10.10
C THR A 317 -9.69 1.64 -11.05
N ALA A 318 -9.10 1.19 -12.15
CA ALA A 318 -8.51 2.08 -13.16
C ALA A 318 -8.77 1.59 -14.59
N VAL A 319 -8.98 2.53 -15.51
CA VAL A 319 -9.24 2.29 -16.94
C VAL A 319 -8.36 3.21 -17.78
N VAL A 320 -8.08 2.83 -19.03
CA VAL A 320 -7.27 3.64 -19.96
C VAL A 320 -7.98 3.87 -21.31
N PRO A 321 -9.02 4.72 -21.35
CA PRO A 321 -9.63 5.18 -22.59
C PRO A 321 -8.79 6.28 -23.26
N ASP A 322 -8.61 6.20 -24.58
CA ASP A 322 -8.08 7.29 -25.43
C ASP A 322 -6.82 8.01 -24.90
N SER A 323 -5.85 7.25 -24.36
CA SER A 323 -4.57 7.75 -23.78
C SER A 323 -4.65 8.41 -22.40
N LYS A 324 -5.81 8.38 -21.73
CA LYS A 324 -6.00 8.94 -20.40
C LYS A 324 -6.01 7.83 -19.36
N GLY A 325 -5.23 7.97 -18.29
CA GLY A 325 -5.39 7.11 -17.12
C GLY A 325 -6.52 7.65 -16.26
N ILE A 326 -7.57 6.86 -16.03
CA ILE A 326 -8.65 7.24 -15.12
C ILE A 326 -8.66 6.23 -13.97
N TYR A 327 -8.27 6.67 -12.78
CA TYR A 327 -8.28 5.83 -11.57
C TYR A 327 -9.30 6.37 -10.57
N THR A 328 -9.91 5.48 -9.80
CA THR A 328 -10.99 5.82 -8.86
C THR A 328 -10.85 5.01 -7.59
N PHE A 329 -10.70 5.70 -6.47
CA PHE A 329 -10.87 5.12 -5.15
C PHE A 329 -12.36 5.10 -4.81
N ARG A 330 -12.90 3.93 -4.49
CA ARG A 330 -14.25 3.73 -3.96
C ARG A 330 -14.13 3.38 -2.48
N TYR A 331 -14.86 4.06 -1.62
CA TYR A 331 -14.71 3.93 -0.16
C TYR A 331 -15.84 3.11 0.45
N THR A 332 -15.48 2.09 1.23
CA THR A 332 -16.42 1.42 2.13
C THR A 332 -16.47 2.21 3.44
N LYS A 333 -17.68 2.56 3.90
CA LYS A 333 -17.87 3.35 5.12
C LYS A 333 -18.83 2.70 6.09
N ILE A 334 -18.70 3.05 7.36
CA ILE A 334 -19.71 2.80 8.40
C ILE A 334 -20.41 4.12 8.68
N GLY A 335 -21.72 4.08 8.90
CA GLY A 335 -22.57 5.27 9.10
C GLY A 335 -23.23 5.79 7.82
N THR A 336 -24.28 6.61 8.00
CA THR A 336 -25.13 7.10 6.90
C THR A 336 -24.81 8.53 6.44
N SER A 337 -23.95 9.25 7.16
CA SER A 337 -23.57 10.62 6.83
C SER A 337 -22.72 10.67 5.54
N PRO A 338 -22.68 11.81 4.83
CA PRO A 338 -21.75 12.03 3.72
C PRO A 338 -20.29 11.78 4.15
N LEU A 339 -19.52 11.09 3.32
CA LEU A 339 -18.10 10.86 3.59
C LEU A 339 -17.26 12.06 3.17
N LEU A 340 -16.31 12.41 4.02
CA LEU A 340 -15.29 13.44 3.80
C LEU A 340 -13.92 12.75 3.80
N MET A 341 -13.10 12.99 2.77
CA MET A 341 -11.76 12.41 2.63
C MET A 341 -10.74 13.50 2.33
N PHE A 342 -9.56 13.43 2.95
CA PHE A 342 -8.42 14.28 2.61
C PHE A 342 -7.69 13.72 1.36
N ALA A 343 -7.48 14.58 0.39
CA ALA A 343 -6.76 14.31 -0.84
C ALA A 343 -5.43 15.08 -0.86
N LEU A 344 -4.34 14.44 -1.32
CA LEU A 344 -3.03 15.08 -1.49
C LEU A 344 -3.05 16.11 -2.64
N PRO A 345 -2.06 17.03 -2.74
CA PRO A 345 -2.00 17.99 -3.83
C PRO A 345 -2.05 17.38 -5.24
N HIS A 346 -1.40 16.23 -5.46
CA HIS A 346 -1.44 15.55 -6.76
C HIS A 346 -2.84 15.01 -7.08
N HIS A 347 -3.55 14.43 -6.11
CA HIS A 347 -4.97 14.09 -6.23
C HIS A 347 -5.82 15.32 -6.58
N VAL A 348 -5.59 16.48 -5.96
CA VAL A 348 -6.33 17.71 -6.29
C VAL A 348 -6.00 18.21 -7.72
N GLN A 349 -4.78 18.00 -8.19
CA GLN A 349 -4.34 18.37 -9.54
C GLN A 349 -4.98 17.49 -10.63
N SER A 350 -5.11 16.19 -10.40
CA SER A 350 -5.72 15.24 -11.35
C SER A 350 -7.21 14.97 -11.10
N LEU A 351 -7.83 15.59 -10.07
CA LEU A 351 -9.24 15.39 -9.72
C LEU A 351 -10.16 15.61 -10.93
N ASP A 352 -11.08 14.67 -11.13
CA ASP A 352 -12.12 14.75 -12.14
C ASP A 352 -12.84 16.12 -12.06
N PRO A 353 -12.92 16.89 -13.18
CA PRO A 353 -13.60 18.17 -13.23
C PRO A 353 -15.05 18.16 -12.69
N GLU A 354 -15.78 17.05 -12.79
CA GLU A 354 -17.14 16.90 -12.24
C GLU A 354 -17.15 16.97 -10.70
N MET A 355 -16.05 16.59 -10.05
CA MET A 355 -15.92 16.55 -8.59
C MET A 355 -15.48 17.88 -7.95
N ARG A 356 -15.17 18.91 -8.75
CA ARG A 356 -14.68 20.22 -8.24
C ARG A 356 -15.63 20.87 -7.23
N ASN A 357 -16.94 20.70 -7.40
CA ASN A 357 -17.96 21.24 -6.48
C ASN A 357 -17.98 20.53 -5.11
N GLN A 358 -17.24 19.44 -4.93
CA GLN A 358 -17.12 18.69 -3.68
C GLN A 358 -15.90 19.08 -2.84
N VAL A 359 -14.97 19.87 -3.42
CA VAL A 359 -13.75 20.34 -2.74
C VAL A 359 -14.14 21.39 -1.69
N THR A 360 -13.54 21.32 -0.50
CA THR A 360 -13.78 22.25 0.59
C THR A 360 -12.56 23.13 0.89
N ASN A 361 -12.76 24.19 1.68
CA ASN A 361 -11.67 25.05 2.19
C ASN A 361 -10.86 24.38 3.33
N LEU A 362 -11.28 23.21 3.82
CA LEU A 362 -10.65 22.53 4.94
C LEU A 362 -9.37 21.84 4.47
N CYS A 363 -8.24 22.49 4.74
CA CYS A 363 -6.91 21.96 4.43
C CYS A 363 -6.12 21.66 5.72
N LEU A 364 -5.34 20.58 5.69
CA LEU A 364 -4.43 20.19 6.77
C LEU A 364 -3.06 19.81 6.19
N ARG A 365 -1.98 20.26 6.84
CA ARG A 365 -0.61 19.95 6.44
C ARG A 365 -0.33 18.44 6.56
N THR A 366 0.27 17.84 5.54
CA THR A 366 0.90 16.51 5.61
C THR A 366 2.38 16.64 5.96
N THR A 367 3.03 15.57 6.43
CA THR A 367 4.44 15.67 6.85
C THR A 367 5.39 16.04 5.72
N THR A 368 5.18 15.51 4.51
CA THR A 368 6.10 15.63 3.36
C THR A 368 5.42 15.88 2.01
N LYS A 369 4.09 15.84 1.92
CA LYS A 369 3.32 15.94 0.65
C LYS A 369 2.54 17.26 0.49
N GLY A 370 2.88 18.31 1.25
CA GLY A 370 2.18 19.61 1.21
C GLY A 370 0.84 19.63 1.96
N MET A 371 -0.09 20.49 1.56
CA MET A 371 -1.42 20.60 2.18
C MET A 371 -2.38 19.59 1.56
N ALA A 372 -2.96 18.70 2.37
CA ALA A 372 -4.07 17.86 1.95
C ALA A 372 -5.40 18.64 2.09
N THR A 373 -6.28 18.50 1.12
CA THR A 373 -7.57 19.20 1.03
C THR A 373 -8.72 18.22 1.25
N ALA A 374 -9.69 18.55 2.08
CA ALA A 374 -10.86 17.70 2.31
C ALA A 374 -11.88 17.84 1.17
N ILE A 375 -12.35 16.70 0.65
CA ILE A 375 -13.30 16.57 -0.47
C ILE A 375 -14.45 15.66 -0.04
N TRP A 376 -15.68 16.01 -0.40
CA TRP A 376 -16.86 15.16 -0.21
C TRP A 376 -16.94 14.05 -1.25
N GLY A 377 -17.09 12.79 -0.83
CA GLY A 377 -17.32 11.70 -1.77
C GLY A 377 -17.18 10.31 -1.16
N ASP A 378 -18.11 9.42 -1.50
CA ASP A 378 -18.01 7.97 -1.27
C ASP A 378 -17.14 7.28 -2.36
N LYS A 379 -16.72 8.05 -3.37
CA LYS A 379 -15.66 7.74 -4.32
C LYS A 379 -14.88 9.02 -4.63
N LEU A 380 -13.63 8.93 -5.08
CA LEU A 380 -12.86 10.02 -5.68
C LEU A 380 -12.22 9.52 -6.99
N THR A 381 -12.43 10.25 -8.08
CA THR A 381 -11.95 9.91 -9.44
C THR A 381 -10.89 10.91 -9.89
N PHE A 382 -9.84 10.40 -10.51
CA PHE A 382 -8.64 11.11 -10.93
C PHE A 382 -8.32 10.78 -12.39
N ILE A 383 -7.84 11.77 -13.14
CA ILE A 383 -7.63 11.70 -14.59
C ILE A 383 -6.23 12.21 -14.92
N GLU A 384 -5.35 11.30 -15.32
CA GLU A 384 -4.05 11.61 -15.94
C GLU A 384 -4.22 11.74 -17.46
N PRO A 385 -4.14 12.95 -18.04
CA PRO A 385 -4.61 13.18 -19.41
C PRO A 385 -3.65 12.70 -20.51
N ASN A 386 -2.38 12.42 -20.18
CA ASN A 386 -1.29 12.26 -21.15
C ASN A 386 -0.39 11.05 -20.80
N LEU A 387 -0.93 9.82 -20.86
CA LEU A 387 -0.10 8.64 -20.58
C LEU A 387 0.98 8.41 -21.65
N PRO A 388 2.15 7.83 -21.30
CA PRO A 388 3.28 7.62 -22.21
C PRO A 388 3.08 6.42 -23.17
N LEU A 389 1.95 6.37 -23.89
CA LEU A 389 1.55 5.26 -24.77
C LEU A 389 2.64 4.82 -25.75
N THR A 390 3.31 5.80 -26.36
CA THR A 390 4.26 5.60 -27.45
C THR A 390 5.70 5.38 -26.96
N MET A 391 5.95 5.42 -25.64
CA MET A 391 7.26 5.14 -25.07
C MET A 391 7.63 3.67 -25.24
N HIS A 392 8.86 3.41 -25.67
CA HIS A 392 9.42 2.09 -25.92
C HIS A 392 10.93 2.07 -25.56
N PHE A 393 11.73 1.16 -26.12
CA PHE A 393 13.19 1.10 -25.83
C PHE A 393 13.99 2.27 -26.44
N SER A 394 13.52 2.83 -27.56
CA SER A 394 14.13 4.01 -28.17
C SER A 394 14.00 5.25 -27.27
N PRO A 395 14.91 6.24 -27.38
CA PRO A 395 14.71 7.55 -26.78
C PRO A 395 13.34 8.12 -27.14
N TRP A 396 12.70 8.78 -26.19
CA TRP A 396 11.33 9.24 -26.31
C TRP A 396 11.13 10.57 -25.58
N ASN A 397 10.17 11.37 -26.03
CA ASN A 397 9.62 12.48 -25.26
C ASN A 397 8.12 12.66 -25.59
N PRO A 398 7.33 13.35 -24.72
CA PRO A 398 5.88 13.44 -24.87
C PRO A 398 5.37 14.11 -26.15
N THR A 399 6.21 14.85 -26.89
CA THR A 399 5.80 15.56 -28.12
C THR A 399 6.21 14.83 -29.41
N MET A 400 6.91 13.69 -29.29
CA MET A 400 7.22 12.85 -30.45
C MET A 400 5.97 12.19 -31.03
N ASN A 401 5.84 12.28 -32.36
CA ASN A 401 4.85 11.50 -33.10
C ASN A 401 5.08 10.00 -32.85
N ALA A 402 4.00 9.24 -32.62
CA ALA A 402 4.02 7.79 -32.41
C ALA A 402 4.86 7.00 -33.44
N ASN A 403 4.91 7.48 -34.68
CA ASN A 403 5.62 6.86 -35.81
C ASN A 403 6.97 7.55 -36.13
N ALA A 404 7.47 8.44 -35.26
CA ALA A 404 8.73 9.13 -35.46
C ALA A 404 9.92 8.18 -35.33
N LYS A 405 10.49 7.77 -36.47
CA LYS A 405 11.80 7.11 -36.47
C LYS A 405 12.89 8.14 -36.18
N ILE A 406 13.59 7.99 -35.05
CA ILE A 406 14.79 8.77 -34.77
C ILE A 406 15.83 8.49 -35.85
N ARG A 407 16.46 9.55 -36.36
CA ARG A 407 17.58 9.46 -37.30
C ARG A 407 18.80 10.07 -36.64
N TYR A 408 19.89 9.31 -36.63
CA TYR A 408 21.18 9.75 -36.12
C TYR A 408 22.08 10.15 -37.29
N PRO A 409 22.84 11.25 -37.20
CA PRO A 409 23.86 11.58 -38.19
C PRO A 409 24.94 10.48 -38.29
N PRO A 410 25.60 10.29 -39.45
CA PRO A 410 26.61 9.24 -39.63
C PRO A 410 27.76 9.29 -38.62
N GLU A 411 28.21 10.49 -38.24
CA GLU A 411 29.23 10.71 -37.23
C GLU A 411 28.79 10.31 -35.81
N VAL A 412 27.49 10.45 -35.51
CA VAL A 412 26.89 10.00 -34.24
C VAL A 412 26.75 8.48 -34.25
N LEU A 413 26.35 7.86 -35.37
CA LEU A 413 26.31 6.41 -35.51
C LEU A 413 27.71 5.79 -35.37
N ALA A 414 28.73 6.39 -35.97
CA ALA A 414 30.12 5.94 -35.83
C ALA A 414 30.63 6.04 -34.38
N PHE A 415 30.27 7.11 -33.65
CA PHE A 415 30.57 7.24 -32.23
C PHE A 415 29.85 6.19 -31.38
N ILE A 416 28.54 5.99 -31.60
CA ILE A 416 27.75 4.98 -30.89
C ILE A 416 28.32 3.58 -31.16
N ALA A 417 28.70 3.26 -32.41
CA ALA A 417 29.31 1.98 -32.76
C ALA A 417 30.62 1.72 -31.99
N ALA A 418 31.54 2.69 -31.98
CA ALA A 418 32.80 2.56 -31.27
C ALA A 418 32.63 2.36 -29.75
N VAL A 419 31.65 3.06 -29.14
CA VAL A 419 31.33 2.93 -27.71
C VAL A 419 30.61 1.61 -27.42
N ALA A 420 29.60 1.25 -28.20
CA ALA A 420 28.79 0.05 -28.02
C ALA A 420 29.62 -1.23 -28.22
N GLU A 421 30.52 -1.28 -29.21
CA GLU A 421 31.44 -2.42 -29.36
C GLU A 421 32.39 -2.56 -28.17
N ARG A 422 32.95 -1.45 -27.67
CA ARG A 422 33.82 -1.46 -26.48
C ARG A 422 33.07 -1.97 -25.25
N ASP A 423 31.86 -1.46 -25.03
CA ASP A 423 31.08 -1.79 -23.84
C ASP A 423 30.43 -3.17 -23.93
N LEU A 424 30.13 -3.66 -25.14
CA LEU A 424 29.79 -5.06 -25.38
C LEU A 424 30.97 -5.99 -25.04
N ARG A 425 32.19 -5.71 -25.52
CA ARG A 425 33.38 -6.55 -25.20
C ARG A 425 33.58 -6.69 -23.70
N ARG A 426 33.30 -5.62 -22.93
CA ARG A 426 33.27 -5.67 -21.46
C ARG A 426 32.13 -6.55 -20.95
N ALA A 427 30.88 -6.32 -21.36
CA ALA A 427 29.73 -7.12 -20.92
C ALA A 427 29.85 -8.63 -21.27
N MET A 428 30.54 -8.97 -22.35
CA MET A 428 30.81 -10.36 -22.76
C MET A 428 31.87 -11.06 -21.89
N THR A 429 32.67 -10.32 -21.11
CA THR A 429 33.85 -10.83 -20.38
C THR A 429 33.82 -10.58 -18.87
N GLU A 430 33.23 -9.47 -18.42
CA GLU A 430 32.92 -9.18 -17.03
C GLU A 430 31.89 -10.20 -16.51
N ARG A 431 32.10 -10.77 -15.31
CA ARG A 431 31.12 -11.67 -14.70
C ARG A 431 29.97 -10.85 -14.12
N ILE A 432 28.73 -11.30 -14.31
CA ILE A 432 27.59 -10.76 -13.56
C ILE A 432 27.85 -11.01 -12.06
N PRO A 433 27.75 -9.99 -11.19
CA PRO A 433 27.85 -10.17 -9.75
C PRO A 433 26.83 -11.20 -9.26
N GLN A 434 27.24 -12.18 -8.46
CA GLN A 434 26.33 -13.25 -7.98
C GLN A 434 25.95 -13.08 -6.51
N ASP A 435 26.58 -12.12 -5.83
CA ASP A 435 26.43 -11.86 -4.39
C ASP A 435 25.28 -10.89 -4.08
N SER A 436 24.68 -10.27 -5.09
CA SER A 436 23.62 -9.25 -4.97
C SER A 436 22.76 -9.22 -6.24
N LEU A 437 21.44 -9.31 -6.07
CA LEU A 437 20.44 -9.17 -7.12
C LEU A 437 20.41 -7.73 -7.66
N TYR A 438 20.63 -6.71 -6.82
CA TYR A 438 20.75 -5.32 -7.27
C TYR A 438 21.89 -5.13 -8.29
N PHE A 439 23.11 -5.53 -7.94
CA PHE A 439 24.26 -5.38 -8.84
C PHE A 439 24.21 -6.34 -10.03
N ALA A 440 23.63 -7.54 -9.87
CA ALA A 440 23.34 -8.45 -10.97
C ALA A 440 22.39 -7.83 -11.99
N GLY A 441 21.23 -7.36 -11.52
CA GLY A 441 20.19 -6.73 -12.33
C GLY A 441 20.73 -5.54 -13.11
N LYS A 442 21.41 -4.60 -12.45
CA LYS A 442 22.03 -3.44 -13.14
C LYS A 442 23.01 -3.84 -14.24
N SER A 443 23.78 -4.90 -14.01
CA SER A 443 24.74 -5.43 -14.99
C SER A 443 24.03 -6.05 -16.20
N LEU A 444 22.99 -6.85 -15.94
CA LEU A 444 22.16 -7.49 -16.97
C LEU A 444 21.37 -6.46 -17.79
N ALA A 445 20.72 -5.49 -17.14
CA ALA A 445 19.95 -4.43 -17.81
C ALA A 445 20.84 -3.56 -18.71
N LYS A 446 22.01 -3.14 -18.22
CA LYS A 446 23.02 -2.44 -19.03
C LYS A 446 23.42 -3.26 -20.26
N PHE A 447 23.68 -4.55 -20.09
CA PHE A 447 24.04 -5.45 -21.19
C PHE A 447 22.89 -5.57 -22.20
N ALA A 448 21.66 -5.73 -21.73
CA ALA A 448 20.46 -5.72 -22.57
C ALA A 448 20.33 -4.43 -23.40
N THR A 449 20.50 -3.25 -22.78
CA THR A 449 20.47 -1.97 -23.50
C THR A 449 21.56 -1.88 -24.57
N ILE A 450 22.78 -2.37 -24.30
CA ILE A 450 23.88 -2.40 -25.29
C ILE A 450 23.53 -3.30 -26.48
N VAL A 451 23.00 -4.51 -26.23
CA VAL A 451 22.57 -5.45 -27.28
C VAL A 451 21.44 -4.84 -28.12
N TRP A 452 20.47 -4.19 -27.48
CA TRP A 452 19.38 -3.48 -28.15
C TRP A 452 19.89 -2.34 -29.05
N ILE A 453 20.81 -1.50 -28.57
CA ILE A 453 21.44 -0.43 -29.38
C ILE A 453 22.15 -1.01 -30.62
N ILE A 454 22.93 -2.08 -30.45
CA ILE A 454 23.68 -2.70 -31.55
C ILE A 454 22.73 -3.28 -32.61
N LYS A 455 21.56 -3.78 -32.20
CA LYS A 455 20.55 -4.29 -33.12
C LYS A 455 19.74 -3.17 -33.78
N ASP A 456 19.00 -2.40 -33.01
CA ASP A 456 17.95 -1.50 -33.52
C ASP A 456 18.46 -0.11 -33.93
N VAL A 457 19.60 0.35 -33.38
CA VAL A 457 20.19 1.66 -33.73
C VAL A 457 21.30 1.51 -34.77
N LEU A 458 22.13 0.47 -34.66
CA LEU A 458 23.29 0.26 -35.54
C LEU A 458 23.05 -0.75 -36.68
N SER A 459 21.99 -1.57 -36.63
CA SER A 459 21.75 -2.66 -37.60
C SER A 459 22.89 -3.69 -37.69
N HIS A 460 23.63 -3.92 -36.60
CA HIS A 460 24.78 -4.85 -36.55
C HIS A 460 24.34 -6.25 -36.07
N ASP A 461 23.43 -6.90 -36.83
CA ASP A 461 22.74 -8.13 -36.42
C ASP A 461 23.65 -9.26 -35.93
N ALA A 462 24.78 -9.53 -36.59
CA ALA A 462 25.69 -10.62 -36.18
C ALA A 462 26.31 -10.40 -34.79
N ILE A 463 26.66 -9.14 -34.48
CA ILE A 463 27.23 -8.75 -33.18
C ILE A 463 26.13 -8.75 -32.11
N ALA A 464 24.94 -8.23 -32.44
CA ALA A 464 23.79 -8.25 -31.56
C ALA A 464 23.38 -9.69 -31.18
N THR A 465 23.32 -10.61 -32.15
CA THR A 465 22.99 -12.04 -31.89
C THR A 465 23.99 -12.68 -30.95
N ALA A 466 25.30 -12.48 -31.14
CA ALA A 466 26.32 -13.01 -30.23
C ALA A 466 26.20 -12.44 -28.80
N GLY A 467 25.86 -11.16 -28.67
CA GLY A 467 25.55 -10.52 -27.38
C GLY A 467 24.28 -11.08 -26.74
N LEU A 468 23.21 -11.26 -27.52
CA LEU A 468 21.92 -11.78 -27.07
C LEU A 468 22.02 -13.21 -26.54
N GLU A 469 22.73 -14.11 -27.24
CA GLU A 469 22.94 -15.48 -26.76
C GLU A 469 23.73 -15.52 -25.46
N LYS A 470 24.76 -14.67 -25.31
CA LYS A 470 25.49 -14.54 -24.05
C LYS A 470 24.62 -13.98 -22.92
N LEU A 471 23.78 -12.97 -23.21
CA LEU A 471 22.85 -12.39 -22.26
C LEU A 471 21.81 -13.41 -21.77
N LYS A 472 21.23 -14.21 -22.68
CA LYS A 472 20.33 -15.32 -22.33
C LYS A 472 20.99 -16.32 -21.38
N VAL A 473 22.24 -16.71 -21.64
CA VAL A 473 23.00 -17.64 -20.77
C VAL A 473 23.24 -17.06 -19.37
N GLU A 474 23.54 -15.75 -19.26
CA GLU A 474 23.72 -15.12 -17.95
C GLU A 474 22.40 -14.93 -17.20
N LEU A 475 21.29 -14.61 -17.89
CA LEU A 475 19.97 -14.51 -17.25
C LEU A 475 19.41 -15.88 -16.85
N ALA A 476 19.65 -16.93 -17.65
CA ALA A 476 19.20 -18.30 -17.36
C ALA A 476 19.62 -18.78 -15.96
N ARG A 477 20.82 -18.39 -15.48
CA ARG A 477 21.27 -18.65 -14.10
C ARG A 477 20.24 -18.25 -13.04
N TYR A 478 19.55 -17.12 -13.23
CA TYR A 478 18.58 -16.59 -12.27
C TYR A 478 17.20 -17.24 -12.45
N ILE A 479 16.83 -17.61 -13.68
CA ILE A 479 15.60 -18.34 -14.02
C ILE A 479 15.65 -19.78 -13.48
N ASP A 480 16.82 -20.42 -13.56
CA ASP A 480 17.15 -21.72 -12.97
C ASP A 480 17.42 -21.63 -11.46
N ASN A 481 17.36 -20.43 -10.87
CA ASN A 481 17.60 -20.13 -9.46
C ASN A 481 18.98 -20.61 -8.92
N ALA A 482 20.02 -20.52 -9.76
CA ALA A 482 21.36 -21.06 -9.56
C ALA A 482 22.46 -20.00 -9.30
N GLN A 483 22.07 -18.77 -8.95
CA GLN A 483 22.97 -17.76 -8.39
C GLN A 483 23.38 -18.10 -6.95
N ARG A 484 24.42 -17.45 -6.41
CA ARG A 484 24.97 -17.75 -5.06
C ARG A 484 23.92 -17.65 -3.95
N HIS A 485 23.05 -16.66 -4.05
CA HIS A 485 21.91 -16.45 -3.16
C HIS A 485 20.61 -16.73 -3.94
N PRO A 486 20.14 -17.99 -4.00
CA PRO A 486 18.88 -18.33 -4.64
C PRO A 486 17.71 -17.54 -4.03
N LEU A 487 16.70 -17.27 -4.85
CA LEU A 487 15.39 -16.80 -4.41
C LEU A 487 14.66 -17.92 -3.66
N TYR A 488 13.94 -17.54 -2.62
CA TYR A 488 12.99 -18.35 -1.87
C TYR A 488 11.63 -17.66 -1.93
N TYR A 489 10.55 -18.45 -1.96
CA TYR A 489 9.21 -17.93 -1.72
C TYR A 489 8.91 -17.99 -0.22
N ASP A 490 8.72 -16.85 0.40
CA ASP A 490 8.23 -16.77 1.78
C ASP A 490 6.70 -16.82 1.80
N ASP A 491 6.17 -17.93 2.34
CA ASP A 491 4.75 -18.16 2.56
C ASP A 491 4.23 -17.42 3.81
N SER A 492 5.10 -16.74 4.56
CA SER A 492 4.72 -15.92 5.73
C SER A 492 4.22 -14.53 5.31
N TRP A 493 4.99 -13.81 4.48
CA TRP A 493 4.69 -12.48 3.96
C TRP A 493 4.33 -12.46 2.47
N LYS A 494 4.16 -13.66 1.87
CA LYS A 494 3.65 -13.92 0.53
C LYS A 494 4.44 -13.20 -0.57
N GLY A 495 5.67 -13.64 -0.82
CA GLY A 495 6.50 -13.08 -1.88
C GLY A 495 7.85 -13.76 -2.07
N VAL A 496 8.62 -13.32 -3.07
CA VAL A 496 9.95 -13.88 -3.36
C VAL A 496 11.08 -13.00 -2.84
N VAL A 497 12.00 -13.63 -2.13
CA VAL A 497 13.09 -12.99 -1.37
C VAL A 497 14.43 -13.68 -1.66
N SER A 498 15.52 -12.92 -1.70
CA SER A 498 16.89 -13.43 -1.71
C SER A 498 17.15 -14.25 -0.44
N SER A 499 17.91 -15.34 -0.54
CA SER A 499 18.35 -16.11 0.62
C SER A 499 19.50 -15.47 1.40
N ALA A 500 20.09 -14.37 0.93
CA ALA A 500 21.24 -13.73 1.57
C ALA A 500 20.94 -13.24 3.00
N GLY A 501 19.75 -12.68 3.22
CA GLY A 501 19.37 -12.06 4.49
C GLY A 501 18.87 -13.00 5.57
N PHE A 502 18.80 -14.32 5.32
CA PHE A 502 18.62 -15.30 6.41
C PHE A 502 19.85 -15.37 7.33
N SER A 503 21.02 -14.89 6.88
CA SER A 503 22.25 -14.81 7.68
C SER A 503 22.70 -13.39 8.04
N ASP A 504 22.32 -12.38 7.25
CA ASP A 504 22.69 -10.97 7.46
C ASP A 504 21.53 -10.06 7.01
N PRO A 505 20.77 -9.45 7.95
CA PRO A 505 19.61 -8.62 7.61
C PRO A 505 19.88 -7.45 6.64
N GLY A 506 21.14 -6.98 6.54
CA GLY A 506 21.54 -5.92 5.62
C GLY A 506 21.97 -6.41 4.23
N ALA A 507 22.11 -7.72 4.02
CA ALA A 507 22.59 -8.27 2.77
C ALA A 507 21.65 -7.94 1.61
N ASP A 508 22.25 -7.65 0.44
CA ASP A 508 21.53 -7.25 -0.77
C ASP A 508 20.54 -6.09 -0.53
N PHE A 509 20.99 -5.09 0.27
CA PHE A 509 20.21 -3.92 0.68
C PHE A 509 18.92 -4.26 1.43
N GLY A 510 18.92 -5.37 2.17
CA GLY A 510 17.74 -5.83 2.91
C GLY A 510 16.66 -6.47 2.03
N ASN A 511 17.01 -6.96 0.82
CA ASN A 511 16.07 -7.64 -0.07
C ASN A 511 15.26 -8.73 0.67
N THR A 512 15.90 -9.56 1.49
CA THR A 512 15.19 -10.62 2.24
C THR A 512 14.09 -10.08 3.18
N TYR A 513 14.16 -8.80 3.54
CA TYR A 513 13.21 -8.09 4.39
C TYR A 513 12.22 -7.25 3.55
N TYR A 514 12.00 -7.59 2.27
CA TYR A 514 11.15 -6.88 1.31
C TYR A 514 11.58 -5.45 0.97
N ASN A 515 12.85 -5.11 1.22
CA ASN A 515 13.39 -3.80 0.88
C ASN A 515 13.77 -3.74 -0.61
N ASP A 516 13.49 -2.62 -1.26
CA ASP A 516 13.91 -2.31 -2.64
C ASP A 516 13.45 -3.30 -3.73
N HIS A 517 12.49 -4.18 -3.47
CA HIS A 517 12.09 -5.25 -4.43
C HIS A 517 11.79 -4.72 -5.84
N HIS A 518 11.00 -3.65 -5.96
CA HIS A 518 10.73 -3.01 -7.25
C HIS A 518 12.00 -2.47 -7.92
N LEU A 519 12.94 -1.89 -7.17
CA LEU A 519 14.22 -1.37 -7.69
C LEU A 519 15.13 -2.50 -8.19
N GLN A 520 15.20 -3.61 -7.45
CA GLN A 520 16.08 -4.74 -7.76
C GLN A 520 15.51 -5.61 -8.89
N TYR A 521 14.23 -5.98 -8.79
CA TYR A 521 13.58 -6.92 -9.71
C TYR A 521 13.22 -6.27 -11.06
N ALA A 522 12.94 -4.96 -11.11
CA ALA A 522 12.69 -4.25 -12.37
C ALA A 522 13.83 -4.38 -13.38
N TYR A 523 15.08 -4.47 -12.93
CA TYR A 523 16.21 -4.67 -13.84
C TYR A 523 16.20 -6.04 -14.54
N PHE A 524 15.74 -7.10 -13.85
CA PHE A 524 15.55 -8.41 -14.47
C PHE A 524 14.33 -8.40 -15.41
N VAL A 525 13.24 -7.77 -15.00
CA VAL A 525 12.03 -7.60 -15.83
C VAL A 525 12.32 -6.82 -17.11
N TYR A 526 13.09 -5.73 -17.03
CA TYR A 526 13.56 -4.98 -18.21
C TYR A 526 14.49 -5.84 -19.09
N THR A 527 15.43 -6.59 -18.50
CA THR A 527 16.32 -7.49 -19.24
C THR A 527 15.52 -8.52 -20.03
N ALA A 528 14.56 -9.19 -19.39
CA ALA A 528 13.64 -10.15 -20.02
C ALA A 528 12.77 -9.49 -21.11
N SER A 529 12.32 -8.25 -20.90
CA SER A 529 11.57 -7.47 -21.90
C SER A 529 12.40 -7.23 -23.16
N VAL A 530 13.67 -6.84 -23.02
CA VAL A 530 14.58 -6.68 -24.17
C VAL A 530 14.82 -8.01 -24.87
N ILE A 531 15.09 -9.10 -24.14
CA ILE A 531 15.29 -10.42 -24.75
C ILE A 531 14.05 -10.86 -25.54
N GLY A 532 12.86 -10.79 -24.93
CA GLY A 532 11.60 -11.18 -25.58
C GLY A 532 11.22 -10.29 -26.77
N ALA A 533 11.64 -9.03 -26.79
CA ALA A 533 11.47 -8.14 -27.94
C ALA A 533 12.41 -8.48 -29.10
N LEU A 534 13.66 -8.88 -28.82
CA LEU A 534 14.66 -9.21 -29.84
C LEU A 534 14.58 -10.66 -30.32
N ASP A 535 14.10 -11.58 -29.48
CA ASP A 535 13.78 -12.97 -29.80
C ASP A 535 12.48 -13.42 -29.10
N PRO A 536 11.31 -13.26 -29.74
CA PRO A 536 10.03 -13.69 -29.19
C PRO A 536 9.93 -15.20 -28.91
N ALA A 537 10.76 -16.04 -29.53
CA ALA A 537 10.75 -17.48 -29.25
C ALA A 537 11.34 -17.83 -27.88
N TRP A 538 12.07 -16.91 -27.24
CA TRP A 538 12.56 -17.05 -25.87
C TRP A 538 11.42 -17.09 -24.83
N LEU A 539 10.30 -16.40 -25.11
CA LEU A 539 9.15 -16.28 -24.18
C LEU A 539 8.43 -17.61 -23.92
N THR A 540 8.58 -18.61 -24.79
CA THR A 540 7.94 -19.94 -24.69
C THR A 540 8.92 -21.06 -24.32
N GLN A 541 10.17 -20.71 -23.99
CA GLN A 541 11.19 -21.67 -23.55
C GLN A 541 11.16 -21.78 -22.02
N GLY A 542 10.95 -23.01 -21.51
CA GLY A 542 10.94 -23.28 -20.07
C GLY A 542 10.01 -22.34 -19.30
N ASP A 543 10.51 -21.83 -18.17
CA ASP A 543 9.77 -20.93 -17.28
C ASP A 543 10.05 -19.43 -17.54
N ASN A 544 10.75 -19.06 -18.62
CA ASN A 544 11.25 -17.69 -18.85
C ASN A 544 10.18 -16.60 -18.65
N LYS A 545 8.99 -16.78 -19.24
CA LYS A 545 7.85 -15.86 -19.05
C LYS A 545 7.29 -15.94 -17.63
N SER A 546 7.09 -17.13 -17.09
CA SER A 546 6.46 -17.36 -15.79
C SER A 546 7.31 -16.82 -14.62
N TRP A 547 8.64 -16.94 -14.73
CA TRP A 547 9.63 -16.41 -13.78
C TRP A 547 9.69 -14.88 -13.83
N THR A 548 9.68 -14.30 -15.03
CA THR A 548 9.64 -12.84 -15.16
C THR A 548 8.31 -12.29 -14.64
N ASN A 549 7.18 -12.94 -14.95
CA ASN A 549 5.89 -12.63 -14.36
C ASN A 549 5.91 -12.72 -12.84
N MET A 550 6.49 -13.77 -12.25
CA MET A 550 6.62 -13.95 -10.80
C MET A 550 7.31 -12.75 -10.13
N LEU A 551 8.38 -12.22 -10.74
CA LEU A 551 9.02 -10.99 -10.27
C LEU A 551 8.09 -9.78 -10.34
N VAL A 552 7.28 -9.63 -11.40
CA VAL A 552 6.29 -8.55 -11.50
C VAL A 552 5.16 -8.72 -10.48
N LYS A 553 4.65 -9.93 -10.25
CA LYS A 553 3.66 -10.20 -9.20
C LYS A 553 4.19 -9.73 -7.84
N ASP A 554 5.45 -9.99 -7.54
CA ASP A 554 6.00 -9.69 -6.22
C ASP A 554 5.93 -8.21 -5.84
N PHE A 555 6.28 -7.29 -6.73
CA PHE A 555 6.25 -5.85 -6.43
C PHE A 555 5.02 -5.10 -6.97
N ALA A 556 4.32 -5.66 -7.97
CA ALA A 556 3.27 -5.00 -8.76
C ALA A 556 2.11 -5.93 -9.20
N GLU A 557 1.73 -6.91 -8.38
CA GLU A 557 0.50 -7.70 -8.57
C GLU A 557 -0.74 -6.79 -8.69
N SER A 558 -1.72 -7.22 -9.48
CA SER A 558 -2.96 -6.52 -9.77
C SER A 558 -4.24 -7.25 -9.34
N ASP A 559 -4.17 -8.51 -8.92
CA ASP A 559 -5.30 -9.16 -8.25
C ASP A 559 -5.42 -8.76 -6.77
N TYR A 560 -6.60 -8.28 -6.38
CA TYR A 560 -6.97 -8.04 -4.98
C TYR A 560 -7.13 -9.32 -4.16
N ASN A 561 -7.40 -10.45 -4.82
CA ASN A 561 -7.67 -11.74 -4.20
C ASN A 561 -6.55 -12.76 -4.49
N GLY A 562 -5.39 -12.27 -4.92
CA GLY A 562 -4.21 -13.10 -5.14
C GLY A 562 -3.84 -13.86 -3.86
N ARG A 563 -3.61 -15.17 -4.00
CA ARG A 563 -3.18 -16.07 -2.92
C ARG A 563 -1.69 -15.90 -2.61
N ASP A 564 -0.89 -15.65 -3.65
CA ASP A 564 0.56 -15.78 -3.59
C ASP A 564 1.30 -14.46 -3.41
N TYR A 565 0.72 -13.33 -3.82
CA TYR A 565 1.35 -12.01 -3.80
C TYR A 565 0.31 -10.91 -3.46
N PRO A 566 0.64 -9.93 -2.61
CA PRO A 566 -0.26 -8.84 -2.26
C PRO A 566 -0.37 -7.84 -3.41
N PHE A 567 -1.58 -7.33 -3.63
CA PHE A 567 -1.85 -6.26 -4.61
C PHE A 567 -0.87 -5.09 -4.46
N SER A 568 -0.16 -4.75 -5.54
CA SER A 568 0.67 -3.56 -5.68
C SER A 568 1.65 -3.34 -4.51
N ARG A 569 2.39 -4.37 -4.08
CA ARG A 569 3.23 -4.37 -2.86
C ARG A 569 4.02 -3.07 -2.67
N SER A 570 4.75 -2.62 -3.69
CA SER A 570 5.60 -1.43 -3.60
C SER A 570 4.87 -0.15 -3.99
N PHE A 571 4.10 -0.13 -5.08
CA PHE A 571 3.47 1.09 -5.59
C PHE A 571 2.20 1.46 -4.82
N ASP A 572 2.27 2.57 -4.08
CA ASP A 572 1.17 3.11 -3.29
C ASP A 572 0.38 4.13 -4.12
N TRP A 573 -0.74 3.68 -4.68
CA TRP A 573 -1.61 4.48 -5.53
C TRP A 573 -2.24 5.71 -4.85
N TRP A 574 -2.23 5.80 -3.52
CA TRP A 574 -2.72 6.99 -2.80
C TRP A 574 -1.59 7.99 -2.55
N HIS A 575 -0.35 7.53 -2.42
CA HIS A 575 0.82 8.38 -2.34
C HIS A 575 1.37 8.82 -3.71
N GLY A 576 1.04 8.08 -4.78
CA GLY A 576 1.40 8.35 -6.17
C GLY A 576 2.83 7.96 -6.55
N HIS A 577 3.45 7.02 -5.82
CA HIS A 577 4.80 6.49 -6.07
C HIS A 577 5.02 5.20 -5.25
N SER A 578 6.16 4.53 -5.40
CA SER A 578 6.49 3.35 -4.60
C SER A 578 7.09 3.66 -3.23
N TRP A 579 6.96 2.70 -2.31
CA TRP A 579 7.72 2.64 -1.07
C TRP A 579 8.83 1.58 -1.18
N ALA A 580 10.06 1.98 -0.87
CA ALA A 580 11.24 1.13 -0.88
C ALA A 580 11.36 0.31 0.39
N LYS A 581 11.17 0.95 1.55
CA LYS A 581 11.23 0.31 2.87
C LYS A 581 10.27 -0.88 2.98
N GLY A 582 10.84 -2.04 3.31
CA GLY A 582 10.11 -3.25 3.67
C GLY A 582 9.90 -3.39 5.19
N LEU A 583 10.19 -4.59 5.71
CA LEU A 583 9.93 -5.02 7.10
C LEU A 583 10.95 -4.48 8.11
N PHE A 584 11.16 -3.16 8.11
CA PHE A 584 12.02 -2.43 9.04
C PHE A 584 11.20 -1.42 9.86
N GLU A 585 11.23 -1.53 11.19
CA GLU A 585 10.60 -0.54 12.08
C GLU A 585 11.31 0.82 11.93
N ALA A 586 10.54 1.88 11.62
CA ALA A 586 11.10 3.21 11.36
C ALA A 586 10.17 4.32 11.86
N ALA A 587 10.69 5.24 12.69
CA ALA A 587 9.87 6.30 13.28
C ALA A 587 9.28 7.25 12.23
N ASP A 588 10.07 7.60 11.20
CA ASP A 588 9.65 8.45 10.08
C ASP A 588 8.76 7.72 9.04
N GLY A 589 8.51 6.42 9.24
CA GLY A 589 7.73 5.58 8.33
C GLY A 589 8.53 5.05 7.13
N ASN A 590 7.84 4.84 6.01
CA ASN A 590 8.42 4.36 4.77
C ASN A 590 9.23 5.47 4.07
N ASP A 591 10.18 5.06 3.24
CA ASP A 591 11.00 5.95 2.41
C ASP A 591 11.07 5.46 0.97
N MET A 592 11.58 6.34 0.10
CA MET A 592 11.80 6.15 -1.32
C MET A 592 12.86 7.15 -1.77
N GLU A 593 14.13 6.73 -1.88
CA GLU A 593 15.24 7.61 -2.28
C GLU A 593 15.36 7.72 -3.81
N SER A 594 15.52 6.58 -4.48
CA SER A 594 15.87 6.50 -5.91
C SER A 594 14.64 6.60 -6.83
N THR A 595 14.03 7.79 -6.91
CA THR A 595 12.84 8.03 -7.75
C THR A 595 13.06 7.72 -9.24
N GLY A 596 14.30 7.75 -9.71
CA GLY A 596 14.67 7.32 -11.07
C GLY A 596 14.62 5.80 -11.27
N GLU A 597 14.88 5.01 -10.22
CA GLU A 597 14.73 3.54 -10.25
C GLU A 597 13.28 3.12 -10.00
N ASP A 598 12.49 3.88 -9.23
CA ASP A 598 11.03 3.71 -9.10
C ASP A 598 10.32 3.90 -10.46
N ALA A 599 10.57 5.04 -11.13
CA ALA A 599 10.04 5.27 -12.49
C ALA A 599 10.54 4.23 -13.51
N PHE A 600 11.74 3.69 -13.32
CA PHE A 600 12.26 2.58 -14.13
C PHE A 600 11.51 1.26 -13.85
N ALA A 601 10.99 1.05 -12.64
CA ALA A 601 10.14 -0.10 -12.31
C ALA A 601 8.79 -0.05 -13.03
N SER A 602 8.08 1.09 -13.00
CA SER A 602 6.85 1.29 -13.80
C SER A 602 7.12 1.06 -15.29
N TYR A 603 8.23 1.61 -15.81
CA TYR A 603 8.66 1.39 -17.19
C TYR A 603 8.98 -0.08 -17.50
N ALA A 604 9.62 -0.82 -16.59
CA ALA A 604 9.89 -2.25 -16.78
C ALA A 604 8.59 -3.06 -16.84
N VAL A 605 7.60 -2.77 -15.99
CA VAL A 605 6.27 -3.39 -16.04
C VAL A 605 5.56 -3.10 -17.36
N LYS A 606 5.57 -1.82 -17.81
CA LYS A 606 5.03 -1.41 -19.12
C LYS A 606 5.65 -2.23 -20.26
N MET A 607 6.99 -2.27 -20.31
CA MET A 607 7.72 -2.92 -21.39
C MET A 607 7.54 -4.44 -21.36
N TRP A 608 7.43 -5.05 -20.19
CA TRP A 608 7.14 -6.48 -20.07
C TRP A 608 5.74 -6.82 -20.57
N GLY A 609 4.71 -6.10 -20.09
CA GLY A 609 3.32 -6.27 -20.54
C GLY A 609 3.20 -6.18 -22.05
N LYS A 610 3.85 -5.18 -22.65
CA LYS A 610 3.93 -5.02 -24.11
C LYS A 610 4.52 -6.25 -24.82
N VAL A 611 5.63 -6.78 -24.30
CA VAL A 611 6.38 -7.88 -24.91
C VAL A 611 5.66 -9.23 -24.76
N VAL A 612 4.94 -9.45 -23.65
CA VAL A 612 4.17 -10.69 -23.44
C VAL A 612 2.74 -10.66 -23.98
N GLY A 613 2.30 -9.53 -24.52
CA GLY A 613 0.94 -9.32 -25.02
C GLY A 613 -0.11 -9.09 -23.93
N ASP A 614 0.31 -8.74 -22.71
CA ASP A 614 -0.58 -8.36 -21.61
C ASP A 614 -0.85 -6.85 -21.67
N VAL A 615 -1.99 -6.52 -22.28
CA VAL A 615 -2.44 -5.13 -22.51
C VAL A 615 -2.79 -4.42 -21.21
N ASP A 616 -3.28 -5.14 -20.19
CA ASP A 616 -3.67 -4.53 -18.92
C ASP A 616 -2.43 -4.26 -18.05
N MET A 617 -1.43 -5.14 -18.09
CA MET A 617 -0.10 -4.86 -17.54
C MET A 617 0.60 -3.71 -18.27
N GLU A 618 0.58 -3.66 -19.61
CA GLU A 618 1.17 -2.52 -20.34
C GLU A 618 0.50 -1.21 -19.90
N LYS A 619 -0.83 -1.16 -19.82
CA LYS A 619 -1.60 0.00 -19.32
C LYS A 619 -1.27 0.33 -17.88
N ARG A 620 -1.19 -0.65 -16.99
CA ARG A 620 -0.92 -0.43 -15.56
C ARG A 620 0.45 0.21 -15.34
N GLY A 621 1.49 -0.30 -16.00
CA GLY A 621 2.83 0.31 -16.00
C GLY A 621 2.95 1.66 -16.73
N MET A 622 1.88 2.16 -17.36
CA MET A 622 1.78 3.54 -17.86
C MET A 622 1.01 4.48 -16.94
N CYS A 623 0.18 3.94 -16.05
CA CYS A 623 -0.55 4.69 -15.02
C CYS A 623 0.26 4.81 -13.72
N MET A 624 1.12 3.83 -13.45
CA MET A 624 2.22 3.88 -12.48
C MET A 624 3.40 4.70 -13.04
#